data_AF-A0A7L0B413-F1
#
_entry.id   AF-A0A7L0B413-F1
#
_cell.length_a   1.000
_cell.length_b   1.000
_cell.length_c   1.000
_cell.angle_alpha   90.00
_cell.angle_beta   90.00
_cell.angle_gamma   90.00
#
_symmetry.space_group_name_H-M   'P 1'
#
loop_
_entity.id
_entity.type
_entity.pdbx_description
1 polymer ?
#
loop_
_entity_poly.entity_id
_entity_poly.type
_entity_poly.pdbx_seq_one_letter_code
_entity_poly.pdbx_strand_id
1 'polypeptide(L)'
;FASYYGDHMVLQKEPAGAVVWGYGEPGAAVTVALSGDGGVIVMKKTARVKGPSGTWTTVLDPMDQGGPYALTAGQGSENVTLRDVYFGDVWLCSGQSNMAMTVLQIANASQELAAAARYPYVRVFAAAPARSDVELEDLGRIDLPWSIPTAENLGHGNFTYFSAVCWLLGRYLYEALRYPIGLVEAAWGGTPIEAWSSRRALRVCGLPEDVGRGRRGEKGDLRAPLLHGPCFNPLSSSISPHPHLSGPQTPSVLWNAMIHPLLNMTLRGVAWYQGEANAFLHTDRYNCTFPALIAAQQPVLGAMAKPLPQLPRPDSALQLSTYRRQNPDDSFARLRWHQTADMGVVPNARMPGTFMAVAMDLCDEHSPYGRRVSGGGEGVETKLSDTNPTSLLFLSSIHPRDKQNVAHRLHLGARAVAYGEKDLVFQGPYPTRAVLEVTRGLLNLTYSQELVCRQRDTRAFEVCCSNQSSPCGW
;
A
#
# COMPACT_ATOMS: atom_id res chain seq x y z
N PHE A 1 19.29 12.36 -13.87
CA PHE A 1 17.89 12.12 -13.44
C PHE A 1 17.88 11.85 -11.94
N ALA A 2 16.73 11.97 -11.27
CA ALA A 2 16.56 11.44 -9.92
C ALA A 2 16.77 9.92 -9.88
N SER A 3 17.07 9.38 -8.70
CA SER A 3 17.56 8.02 -8.51
C SER A 3 16.61 6.94 -9.03
N TYR A 4 15.30 7.14 -8.90
CA TYR A 4 14.29 6.14 -9.26
C TYR A 4 13.96 6.08 -10.76
N TYR A 5 14.58 6.91 -11.60
CA TYR A 5 14.46 6.76 -13.06
C TYR A 5 15.54 5.80 -13.57
N GLY A 6 15.15 4.87 -14.44
CA GLY A 6 16.06 3.85 -14.98
C GLY A 6 15.56 3.29 -16.30
N ASP A 7 16.38 2.45 -16.93
CA ASP A 7 15.97 1.67 -18.09
C ASP A 7 14.79 0.73 -17.73
N HIS A 8 14.00 0.31 -18.71
CA HIS A 8 12.83 -0.56 -18.54
C HIS A 8 11.67 0.02 -17.72
N MET A 9 11.69 1.32 -17.39
CA MET A 9 10.65 1.94 -16.58
C MET A 9 9.34 2.16 -17.33
N VAL A 10 8.26 2.36 -16.55
CA VAL A 10 6.98 2.87 -17.05
C VAL A 10 6.76 4.27 -16.49
N LEU A 11 6.46 5.23 -17.35
CA LEU A 11 5.98 6.55 -17.01
C LEU A 11 4.46 6.60 -17.14
N GLN A 12 3.81 7.44 -16.33
CA GLN A 12 2.36 7.59 -16.37
C GLN A 12 1.91 8.14 -17.73
N LYS A 13 0.99 7.43 -18.38
CA LYS A 13 0.30 7.85 -19.59
C LYS A 13 -0.76 8.91 -19.31
N GLU A 14 -1.32 9.45 -20.39
CA GLU A 14 -2.44 10.38 -20.40
C GLU A 14 -3.65 9.92 -19.54
N PRO A 15 -4.49 10.85 -19.03
CA PRO A 15 -4.57 12.28 -19.39
C PRO A 15 -3.53 13.19 -18.72
N ALA A 16 -2.80 12.70 -17.72
CA ALA A 16 -1.73 13.45 -17.07
C ALA A 16 -0.43 13.37 -17.88
N GLY A 17 0.42 14.39 -17.74
CA GLY A 17 1.80 14.33 -18.21
C GLY A 17 2.71 13.76 -17.13
N ALA A 18 3.66 12.90 -17.52
CA ALA A 18 4.67 12.38 -16.60
C ALA A 18 5.65 13.47 -16.16
N VAL A 19 5.82 13.63 -14.85
CA VAL A 19 6.85 14.51 -14.28
C VAL A 19 8.21 13.83 -14.39
N VAL A 20 9.20 14.57 -14.87
CA VAL A 20 10.60 14.14 -14.98
C VAL A 20 11.49 15.20 -14.36
N TRP A 21 12.44 14.77 -13.54
CA TRP A 21 13.33 15.69 -12.84
C TRP A 21 14.70 15.05 -12.56
N GLY A 22 15.65 15.88 -12.12
CA GLY A 22 16.97 15.43 -11.70
C GLY A 22 17.87 16.58 -11.32
N TYR A 23 19.17 16.29 -11.28
CA TYR A 23 20.22 17.23 -10.89
C TYR A 23 20.97 17.77 -12.11
N GLY A 24 21.61 18.93 -11.94
CA GLY A 24 22.54 19.52 -12.90
C GLY A 24 23.19 20.78 -12.36
N GLU A 25 24.00 21.45 -13.19
CA GLU A 25 24.67 22.70 -12.78
C GLU A 25 23.68 23.86 -12.55
N PRO A 26 23.74 24.57 -11.40
CA PRO A 26 22.90 25.74 -11.12
C PRO A 26 22.83 26.76 -12.25
N GLY A 27 21.61 27.12 -12.66
CA GLY A 27 21.35 28.12 -13.71
C GLY A 27 21.46 27.60 -15.16
N ALA A 28 22.01 26.40 -15.36
CA ALA A 28 22.11 25.79 -16.68
C ALA A 28 20.73 25.37 -17.23
N ALA A 29 20.66 25.22 -18.55
CA ALA A 29 19.49 24.70 -19.24
C ALA A 29 19.65 23.19 -19.48
N VAL A 30 18.65 22.40 -19.08
CA VAL A 30 18.55 20.97 -19.34
C VAL A 30 17.50 20.73 -20.42
N THR A 31 17.89 20.05 -21.48
CA THR A 31 16.99 19.64 -22.56
C THR A 31 16.60 18.19 -22.34
N VAL A 32 15.30 17.93 -22.21
CA VAL A 32 14.74 16.58 -22.11
C VAL A 32 14.10 16.24 -23.46
N ALA A 33 14.58 15.19 -24.11
CA ALA A 33 14.08 14.72 -25.40
C ALA A 33 13.57 13.28 -25.27
N LEU A 34 12.38 13.04 -25.80
CA LEU A 34 11.82 11.71 -25.98
C LEU A 34 11.97 11.32 -27.45
N SER A 35 12.57 10.17 -27.70
CA SER A 35 12.79 9.64 -29.05
C SER A 35 12.09 8.30 -29.21
N GLY A 36 11.35 8.14 -30.31
CA GLY A 36 10.74 6.86 -30.69
C GLY A 36 11.69 5.98 -31.50
N ASP A 37 11.12 4.95 -32.12
CA ASP A 37 11.86 4.04 -33.01
C ASP A 37 12.61 4.79 -34.12
N GLY A 38 13.83 4.35 -34.40
CA GLY A 38 14.72 4.99 -35.38
C GLY A 38 15.36 6.31 -34.90
N GLY A 39 15.17 6.70 -33.63
CA GLY A 39 15.80 7.89 -33.05
C GLY A 39 15.09 9.20 -33.38
N VAL A 40 13.87 9.14 -33.90
CA VAL A 40 13.07 10.34 -34.19
C VAL A 40 12.62 10.98 -32.88
N ILE A 41 12.99 12.24 -32.68
CA ILE A 41 12.57 13.02 -31.50
C ILE A 41 11.07 13.33 -31.65
N VAL A 42 10.25 12.75 -30.78
CA VAL A 42 8.80 12.96 -30.74
C VAL A 42 8.39 14.05 -29.76
N MET A 43 9.24 14.37 -28.78
CA MET A 43 9.01 15.42 -27.81
C MET A 43 10.33 16.06 -27.36
N LYS A 44 10.32 17.36 -27.13
CA LYS A 44 11.45 18.10 -26.54
C LYS A 44 10.95 19.14 -25.56
N LYS A 45 11.50 19.13 -24.35
CA LYS A 45 11.25 20.11 -23.28
C LYS A 45 12.57 20.71 -22.81
N THR A 46 12.53 21.92 -22.27
CA THR A 46 13.68 22.56 -21.64
C THR A 46 13.30 23.04 -20.25
N ALA A 47 14.15 22.74 -19.27
CA ALA A 47 14.02 23.21 -17.89
C ALA A 47 15.30 23.94 -17.48
N ARG A 48 15.18 24.89 -16.55
CA ARG A 48 16.34 25.51 -15.89
C ARG A 48 16.61 24.83 -14.58
N VAL A 49 17.89 24.60 -14.29
CA VAL A 49 18.33 24.12 -12.99
C VAL A 49 18.19 25.24 -11.96
N LYS A 50 17.50 24.95 -10.85
CA LYS A 50 17.30 25.87 -9.73
C LYS A 50 18.59 26.01 -8.93
N GLY A 51 18.92 27.25 -8.59
CA GLY A 51 20.20 27.60 -7.94
C GLY A 51 20.46 26.90 -6.60
N PRO A 52 19.55 26.99 -5.60
CA PRO A 52 19.83 26.45 -4.27
C PRO A 52 19.77 24.92 -4.15
N SER A 53 18.98 24.24 -4.99
CA SER A 53 18.79 22.78 -4.92
C SER A 53 19.62 22.01 -5.94
N GLY A 54 20.12 22.68 -7.00
CA GLY A 54 20.75 22.00 -8.14
C GLY A 54 19.77 21.13 -8.93
N THR A 55 18.46 21.30 -8.73
CA THR A 55 17.43 20.46 -9.38
C THR A 55 16.73 21.14 -10.53
N TRP A 56 16.40 20.35 -11.56
CA TRP A 56 15.53 20.72 -12.67
C TRP A 56 14.32 19.80 -12.70
N THR A 57 13.18 20.30 -13.16
CA THR A 57 11.95 19.52 -13.32
C THR A 57 11.20 19.98 -14.56
N THR A 58 10.56 19.04 -15.24
CA THR A 58 9.68 19.31 -16.37
C THR A 58 8.53 18.31 -16.38
N VAL A 59 7.43 18.68 -17.01
CA VAL A 59 6.30 17.78 -17.25
C VAL A 59 6.30 17.47 -18.74
N LEU A 60 6.37 16.18 -19.07
CA LEU A 60 6.21 15.72 -20.44
C LEU A 60 4.78 16.00 -20.91
N ASP A 61 4.58 16.18 -22.21
CA ASP A 61 3.21 16.22 -22.74
C ASP A 61 2.52 14.88 -22.45
N PRO A 62 1.19 14.86 -22.21
CA PRO A 62 0.46 13.61 -22.07
C PRO A 62 0.71 12.72 -23.29
N MET A 63 1.08 11.47 -23.03
CA MET A 63 1.38 10.46 -24.05
C MET A 63 0.35 9.35 -23.93
N ASP A 64 -0.09 8.84 -25.08
CA ASP A 64 -0.85 7.59 -25.12
C ASP A 64 0.03 6.41 -24.63
N GLN A 65 -0.62 5.31 -24.26
CA GLN A 65 0.05 4.09 -23.86
C GLN A 65 0.94 3.55 -25.00
N GLY A 66 2.12 3.01 -24.65
CA GLY A 66 3.00 2.39 -25.64
C GLY A 66 4.48 2.68 -25.40
N GLY A 67 5.28 2.44 -26.44
CA GLY A 67 6.74 2.42 -26.39
C GLY A 67 7.30 1.25 -27.20
N PRO A 68 8.61 0.99 -27.11
CA PRO A 68 9.57 1.65 -26.24
C PRO A 68 9.99 3.04 -26.76
N TYR A 69 10.38 3.91 -25.84
CA TYR A 69 11.02 5.19 -26.12
C TYR A 69 12.41 5.25 -25.49
N ALA A 70 13.23 6.17 -25.98
CA ALA A 70 14.44 6.63 -25.31
C ALA A 70 14.21 8.03 -24.74
N LEU A 71 14.49 8.22 -23.44
CA LEU A 71 14.39 9.50 -22.75
C LEU A 71 15.79 10.02 -22.44
N THR A 72 16.17 11.11 -23.10
CA THR A 72 17.49 11.73 -22.94
C THR A 72 17.37 13.06 -22.23
N ALA A 73 18.14 13.27 -21.16
CA ALA A 73 18.38 14.59 -20.57
C ALA A 73 19.80 15.04 -20.90
N GLY A 74 19.93 16.24 -21.46
CA GLY A 74 21.20 16.82 -21.87
C GLY A 74 21.45 18.19 -21.27
N GLN A 75 22.68 18.44 -20.84
CA GLN A 75 23.19 19.74 -20.38
C GLN A 75 24.56 20.00 -21.02
N GLY A 76 24.66 21.01 -21.88
CA GLY A 76 25.89 21.28 -22.62
C GLY A 76 26.28 20.08 -23.51
N SER A 77 27.45 19.49 -23.24
CA SER A 77 27.95 18.28 -23.93
C SER A 77 27.58 16.97 -23.22
N GLU A 78 27.05 17.02 -22.00
CA GLU A 78 26.73 15.83 -21.22
C GLU A 78 25.30 15.38 -21.49
N ASN A 79 25.11 14.07 -21.73
CA ASN A 79 23.81 13.47 -21.97
C ASN A 79 23.67 12.18 -21.16
N VAL A 80 22.51 12.01 -20.51
CA VAL A 80 22.09 10.75 -19.90
C VAL A 80 20.85 10.26 -20.64
N THR A 81 20.86 9.00 -21.08
CA THR A 81 19.74 8.41 -21.83
C THR A 81 19.24 7.17 -21.12
N LEU A 82 17.93 7.15 -20.84
CA LEU A 82 17.19 5.99 -20.37
C LEU A 82 16.52 5.31 -21.56
N ARG A 83 16.55 3.98 -21.60
CA ARG A 83 16.07 3.15 -22.71
C ARG A 83 14.95 2.21 -22.26
N ASP A 84 14.22 1.68 -23.24
CA ASP A 84 13.09 0.78 -23.00
C ASP A 84 12.01 1.42 -22.08
N VAL A 85 11.77 2.72 -22.27
CA VAL A 85 10.79 3.48 -21.49
C VAL A 85 9.41 3.35 -22.12
N TYR A 86 8.42 2.93 -21.34
CA TYR A 86 7.02 2.84 -21.78
C TYR A 86 6.16 3.91 -21.12
N PHE A 87 5.07 4.28 -21.78
CA PHE A 87 3.96 4.99 -21.18
C PHE A 87 2.83 4.00 -20.87
N GLY A 88 2.35 4.05 -19.64
CA GLY A 88 1.38 3.12 -19.07
C GLY A 88 0.81 3.64 -17.76
N ASP A 89 0.12 2.83 -16.97
CA ASP A 89 -0.30 3.26 -15.64
C ASP A 89 0.72 2.85 -14.58
N VAL A 90 1.06 3.76 -13.66
CA VAL A 90 2.01 3.52 -12.58
C VAL A 90 1.30 3.45 -11.24
N TRP A 91 1.52 2.37 -10.49
CA TRP A 91 0.93 2.13 -9.18
C TRP A 91 2.01 2.06 -8.09
N LEU A 92 1.79 2.80 -7.00
CA LEU A 92 2.62 2.72 -5.79
C LEU A 92 2.01 1.73 -4.80
N CYS A 93 2.75 0.71 -4.40
CA CYS A 93 2.37 -0.29 -3.43
C CYS A 93 3.12 -0.06 -2.12
N SER A 94 2.40 0.32 -1.06
CA SER A 94 2.98 0.77 0.20
C SER A 94 2.26 0.18 1.40
N GLY A 95 2.93 0.20 2.55
CA GLY A 95 2.37 -0.25 3.83
C GLY A 95 3.36 -1.10 4.61
N GLN A 96 2.86 -2.07 5.36
CA GLN A 96 3.68 -2.89 6.23
C GLN A 96 3.87 -4.32 5.72
N SER A 97 4.04 -5.28 6.62
CA SER A 97 4.56 -6.61 6.33
C SER A 97 3.68 -7.40 5.37
N ASN A 98 2.36 -7.22 5.39
CA ASN A 98 1.47 -7.87 4.43
C ASN A 98 1.55 -7.27 3.01
N MET A 99 1.96 -6.01 2.86
CA MET A 99 2.38 -5.46 1.56
C MET A 99 3.76 -6.00 1.17
N ALA A 100 4.71 -6.01 2.11
CA ALA A 100 6.10 -6.44 1.87
C ALA A 100 6.29 -7.97 1.73
N MET A 101 5.23 -8.77 1.81
CA MET A 101 5.35 -10.22 1.58
C MET A 101 5.74 -10.49 0.14
N THR A 102 6.88 -11.15 -0.07
CA THR A 102 7.43 -11.48 -1.38
C THR A 102 6.58 -12.54 -2.11
N VAL A 103 6.62 -12.59 -3.45
CA VAL A 103 5.90 -13.61 -4.27
C VAL A 103 6.23 -15.04 -3.84
N LEU A 104 7.43 -15.32 -3.32
CA LEU A 104 7.81 -16.65 -2.81
C LEU A 104 6.94 -17.12 -1.62
N GLN A 105 6.31 -16.20 -0.89
CA GLN A 105 5.63 -16.48 0.38
C GLN A 105 4.13 -16.78 0.24
N ILE A 106 3.56 -16.69 -0.96
CA ILE A 106 2.11 -16.88 -1.18
C ILE A 106 1.79 -18.33 -1.59
N ALA A 107 0.53 -18.72 -1.44
CA ALA A 107 0.10 -20.10 -1.69
C ALA A 107 0.40 -20.61 -3.12
N ASN A 108 0.33 -19.72 -4.12
CA ASN A 108 0.53 -20.07 -5.53
C ASN A 108 1.89 -19.60 -6.09
N ALA A 109 2.89 -19.40 -5.23
CA ALA A 109 4.19 -18.84 -5.59
C ALA A 109 4.80 -19.49 -6.84
N SER A 110 4.88 -20.83 -6.90
CA SER A 110 5.50 -21.54 -8.02
C SER A 110 4.84 -21.24 -9.38
N GLN A 111 3.52 -21.05 -9.41
CA GLN A 111 2.78 -20.74 -10.65
C GLN A 111 3.06 -19.29 -11.09
N GLU A 112 3.03 -18.35 -10.15
CA GLU A 112 3.28 -16.93 -10.43
C GLU A 112 4.71 -16.69 -10.92
N LEU A 113 5.70 -17.30 -10.25
CA LEU A 113 7.11 -17.19 -10.63
C LEU A 113 7.37 -17.80 -12.01
N ALA A 114 6.75 -18.95 -12.33
CA ALA A 114 6.86 -19.59 -13.64
C ALA A 114 6.17 -18.79 -14.76
N ALA A 115 5.12 -18.03 -14.42
CA ALA A 115 4.37 -17.23 -15.39
C ALA A 115 4.96 -15.82 -15.60
N ALA A 116 5.88 -15.35 -14.75
CA ALA A 116 6.42 -13.99 -14.76
C ALA A 116 6.87 -13.50 -16.15
N ALA A 117 7.62 -14.33 -16.88
CA ALA A 117 8.13 -14.01 -18.22
C ALA A 117 7.04 -13.77 -19.29
N ARG A 118 5.78 -14.15 -19.02
CA ARG A 118 4.64 -13.90 -19.92
C ARG A 118 4.13 -12.46 -19.86
N TYR A 119 4.63 -11.66 -18.91
CA TYR A 119 4.17 -10.29 -18.65
C TYR A 119 5.31 -9.27 -18.80
N PRO A 120 6.00 -9.20 -19.95
CA PRO A 120 7.17 -8.33 -20.10
C PRO A 120 6.84 -6.84 -19.97
N TYR A 121 5.57 -6.44 -20.17
CA TYR A 121 5.10 -5.06 -20.07
C TYR A 121 4.57 -4.67 -18.68
N VAL A 122 4.60 -5.59 -17.72
CA VAL A 122 4.45 -5.25 -16.30
C VAL A 122 5.85 -5.02 -15.76
N ARG A 123 6.22 -3.80 -15.39
CA ARG A 123 7.57 -3.44 -14.94
C ARG A 123 7.59 -3.23 -13.44
N VAL A 124 8.61 -3.76 -12.78
CA VAL A 124 8.74 -3.76 -11.31
C VAL A 124 9.92 -2.91 -10.86
N PHE A 125 9.73 -2.18 -9.75
CA PHE A 125 10.75 -1.37 -9.09
C PHE A 125 10.51 -1.38 -7.57
N ALA A 126 11.57 -1.59 -6.77
CA ALA A 126 11.45 -1.56 -5.31
C ALA A 126 12.42 -0.54 -4.70
N ALA A 127 11.85 0.41 -3.94
CA ALA A 127 12.62 1.30 -3.09
C ALA A 127 13.16 0.53 -1.88
N ALA A 128 14.39 0.82 -1.49
CA ALA A 128 14.95 0.21 -0.31
C ALA A 128 14.32 0.77 0.98
N PRO A 129 14.19 -0.04 2.04
CA PRO A 129 13.86 0.44 3.37
C PRO A 129 14.80 1.56 3.83
N ALA A 130 14.26 2.76 4.06
CA ALA A 130 15.00 3.93 4.55
C ALA A 130 14.18 4.73 5.57
N ARG A 131 14.87 5.47 6.45
CA ARG A 131 14.25 6.38 7.43
C ARG A 131 15.00 7.70 7.47
N SER A 132 14.28 8.79 7.73
CA SER A 132 14.89 10.12 7.88
C SER A 132 14.06 11.00 8.81
N ASP A 133 14.71 11.79 9.65
CA ASP A 133 14.03 12.79 10.48
C ASP A 133 13.56 14.01 9.67
N VAL A 134 14.06 14.18 8.43
CA VAL A 134 13.69 15.25 7.50
C VAL A 134 13.26 14.70 6.15
N GLU A 135 12.33 15.39 5.49
CA GLU A 135 11.87 15.04 4.13
C GLU A 135 13.05 15.02 3.15
N LEU A 136 13.28 13.88 2.50
CA LEU A 136 14.33 13.71 1.49
C LEU A 136 13.78 14.09 0.11
N GLU A 137 14.60 14.73 -0.72
CA GLU A 137 14.22 15.09 -2.10
C GLU A 137 14.23 13.87 -3.03
N ASP A 138 15.12 12.90 -2.78
CA ASP A 138 15.31 11.68 -3.57
C ASP A 138 15.43 10.43 -2.68
N LEU A 139 15.24 9.24 -3.26
CA LEU A 139 15.42 7.98 -2.53
C LEU A 139 16.88 7.78 -2.16
N GLY A 140 17.12 7.33 -0.92
CA GLY A 140 18.48 7.05 -0.44
C GLY A 140 19.10 5.78 -1.03
N ARG A 141 18.29 4.76 -1.34
CA ARG A 141 18.73 3.50 -1.96
C ARG A 141 17.58 2.84 -2.71
N ILE A 142 17.93 2.07 -3.74
CA ILE A 142 17.03 1.25 -4.54
C ILE A 142 17.44 -0.21 -4.36
N ASP A 143 16.47 -1.08 -4.05
CA ASP A 143 16.70 -2.51 -3.87
C ASP A 143 16.49 -3.29 -5.17
N LEU A 144 15.54 -2.86 -5.99
CA LEU A 144 15.31 -3.38 -7.33
C LEU A 144 15.13 -2.20 -8.31
N PRO A 145 16.11 -1.92 -9.19
CA PRO A 145 15.89 -0.97 -10.28
C PRO A 145 14.80 -1.48 -11.22
N TRP A 146 14.22 -0.57 -12.01
CA TRP A 146 13.19 -0.90 -13.00
C TRP A 146 13.61 -2.11 -13.84
N SER A 147 12.78 -3.14 -13.82
CA SER A 147 13.13 -4.46 -14.38
C SER A 147 11.95 -5.14 -15.04
N ILE A 148 12.27 -6.00 -16.01
CA ILE A 148 11.35 -7.02 -16.52
C ILE A 148 11.17 -8.07 -15.42
N PRO A 149 9.93 -8.53 -15.14
CA PRO A 149 9.68 -9.50 -14.07
C PRO A 149 10.30 -10.85 -14.42
N THR A 150 11.02 -11.42 -13.46
CA THR A 150 11.60 -12.77 -13.53
C THR A 150 11.26 -13.54 -12.27
N ALA A 151 11.40 -14.86 -12.32
CA ALA A 151 11.25 -15.68 -11.12
C ALA A 151 12.25 -15.26 -10.02
N GLU A 152 13.43 -14.78 -10.40
CA GLU A 152 14.47 -14.34 -9.48
C GLU A 152 14.08 -13.03 -8.77
N ASN A 153 13.75 -11.96 -9.50
CA ASN A 153 13.47 -10.67 -8.87
C ASN A 153 12.11 -10.60 -8.15
N LEU A 154 11.16 -11.46 -8.52
CA LEU A 154 9.89 -11.61 -7.81
C LEU A 154 10.01 -12.53 -6.58
N GLY A 155 10.91 -13.51 -6.62
CA GLY A 155 11.05 -14.57 -5.61
C GLY A 155 12.30 -14.44 -4.74
N HIS A 156 12.92 -13.26 -4.65
CA HIS A 156 14.25 -13.03 -4.08
C HIS A 156 14.27 -13.10 -2.52
N GLY A 157 13.80 -14.19 -1.93
CA GLY A 157 13.77 -14.41 -0.48
C GLY A 157 12.50 -13.89 0.21
N ASN A 158 12.40 -14.12 1.52
CA ASN A 158 11.24 -13.74 2.33
C ASN A 158 11.36 -12.29 2.83
N PHE A 159 10.30 -11.50 2.68
CA PHE A 159 10.21 -10.09 3.14
C PHE A 159 11.35 -9.20 2.63
N THR A 160 11.73 -9.40 1.37
CA THR A 160 12.74 -8.65 0.65
C THR A 160 12.04 -7.77 -0.38
N TYR A 161 11.95 -8.25 -1.61
CA TYR A 161 11.16 -7.75 -2.73
C TYR A 161 11.02 -8.95 -3.71
N PHE A 162 10.03 -9.00 -4.59
CA PHE A 162 9.00 -7.99 -4.84
C PHE A 162 7.66 -8.36 -4.17
N SER A 163 6.91 -7.35 -3.73
CA SER A 163 5.59 -7.48 -3.11
C SER A 163 4.64 -8.34 -3.96
N ALA A 164 4.13 -9.41 -3.36
CA ALA A 164 3.19 -10.32 -4.00
C ALA A 164 1.86 -9.66 -4.33
N VAL A 165 1.33 -8.84 -3.42
CA VAL A 165 0.09 -8.09 -3.66
C VAL A 165 0.30 -7.12 -4.83
N CYS A 166 1.43 -6.42 -4.86
CA CYS A 166 1.75 -5.48 -5.93
C CYS A 166 1.89 -6.17 -7.29
N TRP A 167 2.66 -7.26 -7.35
CA TRP A 167 2.82 -8.08 -8.55
C TRP A 167 1.47 -8.55 -9.11
N LEU A 168 0.64 -9.17 -8.26
CA LEU A 168 -0.65 -9.72 -8.66
C LEU A 168 -1.61 -8.63 -9.14
N LEU A 169 -1.64 -7.46 -8.47
CA LEU A 169 -2.44 -6.32 -8.91
C LEU A 169 -2.05 -5.88 -10.33
N GLY A 170 -0.76 -5.66 -10.59
CA GLY A 170 -0.29 -5.25 -11.91
C GLY A 170 -0.51 -6.31 -12.98
N ARG A 171 -0.34 -7.59 -12.65
CA ARG A 171 -0.64 -8.71 -13.56
C ARG A 171 -2.12 -8.71 -13.96
N TYR A 172 -3.04 -8.65 -13.01
CA TYR A 172 -4.48 -8.62 -13.30
C TYR A 172 -4.90 -7.37 -14.07
N LEU A 173 -4.36 -6.20 -13.73
CA LEU A 173 -4.60 -4.98 -14.48
C LEU A 173 -4.10 -5.10 -15.92
N TYR A 174 -2.91 -5.64 -16.14
CA TYR A 174 -2.37 -5.86 -17.48
C TYR A 174 -3.25 -6.83 -18.31
N GLU A 175 -3.73 -7.92 -17.69
CA GLU A 175 -4.64 -8.86 -18.35
C GLU A 175 -5.97 -8.22 -18.78
N ALA A 176 -6.48 -7.26 -18.00
CA ALA A 176 -7.71 -6.54 -18.31
C ALA A 176 -7.48 -5.40 -19.33
N LEU A 177 -6.41 -4.63 -19.16
CA LEU A 177 -6.19 -3.35 -19.84
C LEU A 177 -5.32 -3.48 -21.11
N ARG A 178 -4.44 -4.48 -21.16
CA ARG A 178 -3.59 -4.81 -22.32
C ARG A 178 -2.62 -3.71 -22.76
N TYR A 179 -2.09 -2.96 -21.80
CA TYR A 179 -1.03 -1.96 -22.02
C TYR A 179 -0.05 -1.91 -20.84
N PRO A 180 1.13 -1.26 -20.95
CA PRO A 180 2.18 -1.30 -19.92
C PRO A 180 1.70 -0.87 -18.53
N ILE A 181 2.16 -1.58 -17.49
CA ILE A 181 1.87 -1.26 -16.09
C ILE A 181 3.19 -1.14 -15.33
N GLY A 182 3.39 -0.04 -14.61
CA GLY A 182 4.52 0.18 -13.71
C GLY A 182 4.12 -0.09 -12.26
N LEU A 183 4.94 -0.86 -11.54
CA LEU A 183 4.72 -1.21 -10.15
C LEU A 183 5.90 -0.73 -9.30
N VAL A 184 5.62 0.12 -8.33
CA VAL A 184 6.61 0.72 -7.42
C VAL A 184 6.33 0.22 -6.02
N GLU A 185 7.23 -0.56 -5.43
CA GLU A 185 7.13 -1.02 -4.04
C GLU A 185 7.86 -0.06 -3.09
N ALA A 186 7.17 0.35 -2.03
CA ALA A 186 7.74 1.06 -0.89
C ALA A 186 7.06 0.57 0.41
N ALA A 187 7.51 -0.58 0.94
CA ALA A 187 6.88 -1.22 2.09
C ALA A 187 7.90 -1.58 3.18
N TRP A 188 7.47 -1.56 4.45
CA TRP A 188 8.32 -1.95 5.58
C TRP A 188 7.50 -2.60 6.70
N GLY A 189 7.80 -3.87 6.99
CA GLY A 189 7.13 -4.65 8.03
C GLY A 189 7.12 -4.05 9.43
N GLY A 190 5.98 -4.21 10.13
CA GLY A 190 5.83 -3.87 11.54
C GLY A 190 5.70 -2.39 11.84
N THR A 191 5.30 -1.57 10.88
CA THR A 191 5.29 -0.11 10.99
C THR A 191 3.87 0.43 11.19
N PRO A 192 3.68 1.44 12.07
CA PRO A 192 2.39 2.08 12.29
C PRO A 192 2.19 3.21 11.26
N ILE A 193 0.95 3.63 11.04
CA ILE A 193 0.60 4.68 10.08
C ILE A 193 1.27 6.02 10.39
N GLU A 194 1.59 6.27 11.67
CA GLU A 194 2.33 7.44 12.11
C GLU A 194 3.70 7.55 11.45
N ALA A 195 4.43 6.45 11.28
CA ALA A 195 5.74 6.47 10.62
C ALA A 195 5.64 6.85 9.13
N TRP A 196 4.51 6.49 8.51
CA TRP A 196 4.22 6.72 7.09
C TRP A 196 3.51 8.04 6.79
N SER A 197 3.14 8.82 7.80
CA SER A 197 2.36 10.04 7.62
C SER A 197 3.22 11.29 7.75
N SER A 198 2.97 12.28 6.92
CA SER A 198 3.62 13.59 7.06
C SER A 198 3.32 14.23 8.40
N ARG A 199 4.22 15.09 8.88
CA ARG A 199 3.99 15.87 10.11
C ARG A 199 2.72 16.73 10.01
N ARG A 200 2.36 17.16 8.80
CA ARG A 200 1.12 17.91 8.54
C ARG A 200 -0.11 17.03 8.74
N ALA A 201 -0.13 15.82 8.16
CA ALA A 201 -1.25 14.89 8.30
C ALA A 201 -1.51 14.51 9.76
N LEU A 202 -0.45 14.23 10.51
CA LEU A 202 -0.56 13.83 11.92
C LEU A 202 -1.06 14.95 12.84
N ARG A 203 -0.62 16.19 12.59
CA ARG A 203 -1.10 17.35 13.36
C ARG A 203 -2.60 17.58 13.21
N VAL A 204 -3.18 17.33 12.02
CA VAL A 204 -4.64 17.42 11.81
C VAL A 204 -5.40 16.46 12.73
N CYS A 205 -4.80 15.32 13.08
CA CYS A 205 -5.37 14.30 13.94
C CYS A 205 -4.92 14.39 15.41
N GLY A 206 -4.38 15.54 15.83
CA GLY A 206 -3.95 15.77 17.21
C GLY A 206 -2.78 14.89 17.66
N LEU A 207 -1.94 14.42 16.73
CA LEU A 207 -0.70 13.69 17.00
C LEU A 207 0.52 14.59 16.70
N PRO A 208 0.91 15.51 17.62
CA PRO A 208 2.15 16.26 17.49
C PRO A 208 3.38 15.37 17.78
N GLU A 209 4.55 15.79 17.28
CA GLU A 209 5.79 14.98 17.23
C GLU A 209 6.35 14.49 18.58
N ASP A 210 5.89 15.05 19.71
CA ASP A 210 6.54 14.86 21.00
C ASP A 210 6.24 13.52 21.70
N VAL A 211 5.40 12.66 21.11
CA VAL A 211 5.06 11.35 21.70
C VAL A 211 6.26 10.36 21.64
N GLY A 212 7.33 10.68 20.93
CA GLY A 212 8.53 9.84 20.80
C GLY A 212 9.81 10.37 21.46
N ARG A 213 9.85 11.60 21.97
CA ARG A 213 11.00 12.14 22.71
C ARG A 213 10.65 12.19 24.19
N GLY A 214 10.95 11.12 24.92
CA GLY A 214 10.98 11.18 26.38
C GLY A 214 11.91 12.31 26.82
N ARG A 215 11.37 13.44 27.27
CA ARG A 215 12.14 14.43 28.03
C ARG A 215 12.63 13.73 29.28
N ARG A 216 13.95 13.48 29.38
CA ARG A 216 14.56 13.21 30.68
C ARG A 216 14.38 14.47 31.53
N GLY A 217 13.51 14.37 32.53
CA GLY A 217 13.39 15.34 33.59
C GLY A 217 12.36 16.43 33.31
N GLU A 218 11.10 16.16 33.65
CA GLU A 218 10.17 17.18 34.15
C GLU A 218 9.05 16.46 34.92
N LYS A 219 9.11 16.51 36.25
CA LYS A 219 7.96 16.20 37.12
C LYS A 219 6.99 17.36 36.99
N GLY A 220 6.04 17.27 36.06
CA GLY A 220 4.99 18.26 35.83
C GLY A 220 3.61 17.64 36.02
N ASP A 221 2.86 18.18 36.97
CA ASP A 221 1.60 17.72 37.54
C ASP A 221 0.47 17.59 36.50
N LEU A 222 0.03 16.36 36.19
CA LEU A 222 -1.17 16.07 35.39
C LEU A 222 -2.32 15.71 36.34
N ARG A 223 -2.97 16.72 36.91
CA ARG A 223 -4.30 16.57 37.52
C ARG A 223 -5.35 16.70 36.42
N ALA A 224 -5.71 15.58 35.79
CA ALA A 224 -6.98 15.41 35.09
C ALA A 224 -7.87 14.45 35.90
N PRO A 225 -9.20 14.66 35.96
CA PRO A 225 -10.06 14.02 36.95
C PRO A 225 -10.15 12.51 36.75
N LEU A 226 -9.96 11.79 37.86
CA LEU A 226 -10.03 10.34 37.98
C LEU A 226 -11.46 9.84 37.67
N LEU A 227 -11.64 9.18 36.53
CA LEU A 227 -12.66 8.13 36.39
C LEU A 227 -11.93 6.79 36.51
N HIS A 228 -11.89 6.29 37.75
CA HIS A 228 -11.29 5.01 38.11
C HIS A 228 -12.11 3.83 37.56
N GLY A 229 -11.53 3.09 36.63
CA GLY A 229 -11.86 1.69 36.34
C GLY A 229 -10.61 0.83 36.58
N PRO A 230 -10.71 -0.37 37.20
CA PRO A 230 -9.56 -1.11 37.71
C PRO A 230 -8.90 -1.95 36.62
N CYS A 231 -8.34 -1.34 35.57
CA CYS A 231 -7.70 -2.07 34.46
C CYS A 231 -6.58 -1.29 33.74
N PHE A 232 -5.87 -0.39 34.43
CA PHE A 232 -4.68 0.25 33.86
C PHE A 232 -3.45 -0.11 34.69
N ASN A 233 -2.65 -1.04 34.18
CA ASN A 233 -1.30 -1.29 34.67
C ASN A 233 -0.33 -0.62 33.66
N PRO A 234 0.39 0.47 34.01
CA PRO A 234 1.21 1.24 33.06
C PRO A 234 2.56 0.58 32.70
N LEU A 235 2.71 -0.72 32.96
CA LEU A 235 3.94 -1.49 32.71
C LEU A 235 3.63 -2.66 31.78
N SER A 236 3.39 -2.36 30.50
CA SER A 236 3.51 -3.35 29.42
C SER A 236 3.79 -2.65 28.11
N SER A 237 4.99 -2.07 28.00
CA SER A 237 5.67 -1.98 26.70
C SER A 237 6.10 -3.40 26.28
N SER A 238 5.13 -4.29 26.02
CA SER A 238 5.41 -5.64 25.51
C SER A 238 5.48 -5.61 23.98
N ILE A 239 6.65 -5.16 23.55
CA ILE A 239 7.44 -5.65 22.41
C ILE A 239 6.80 -6.86 21.72
N SER A 240 6.47 -6.69 20.43
CA SER A 240 6.24 -7.82 19.51
C SER A 240 7.40 -8.81 19.63
N PRO A 241 7.17 -10.10 19.92
CA PRO A 241 8.25 -11.06 20.19
C PRO A 241 8.96 -11.56 18.92
N HIS A 242 8.95 -10.79 17.83
CA HIS A 242 9.68 -11.12 16.60
C HIS A 242 10.84 -10.13 16.41
N PRO A 243 12.10 -10.54 16.65
CA PRO A 243 13.28 -9.69 16.46
C PRO A 243 13.49 -9.20 15.01
N HIS A 244 12.81 -9.80 14.02
CA HIS A 244 12.99 -9.52 12.60
C HIS A 244 11.89 -8.64 11.96
N LEU A 245 10.86 -8.23 12.71
CA LEU A 245 9.71 -7.47 12.17
C LEU A 245 9.35 -6.24 13.01
N SER A 246 10.30 -5.69 13.76
CA SER A 246 10.13 -4.37 14.41
C SER A 246 10.59 -3.27 13.46
N GLY A 247 9.73 -2.84 12.55
CA GLY A 247 10.00 -1.69 11.70
C GLY A 247 9.98 -0.36 12.47
N PRO A 248 10.39 0.75 11.84
CA PRO A 248 10.39 2.07 12.47
C PRO A 248 9.00 2.48 12.99
N GLN A 249 8.96 2.94 14.24
CA GLN A 249 7.73 3.44 14.88
C GLN A 249 7.67 4.96 14.98
N THR A 250 8.81 5.64 14.81
CA THR A 250 8.92 7.09 14.97
C THR A 250 8.04 7.79 13.92
N PRO A 251 7.18 8.75 14.31
CA PRO A 251 6.35 9.48 13.38
C PRO A 251 7.12 10.11 12.21
N SER A 252 6.53 10.07 11.02
CA SER A 252 7.01 10.66 9.77
C SER A 252 8.33 10.14 9.20
N VAL A 253 9.08 9.28 9.89
CA VAL A 253 10.43 8.90 9.40
C VAL A 253 10.43 8.10 8.10
N LEU A 254 9.37 7.34 7.83
CA LEU A 254 9.18 6.59 6.59
C LEU A 254 8.53 7.45 5.52
N TRP A 255 7.59 8.34 5.89
CA TRP A 255 7.08 9.37 4.98
C TRP A 255 8.24 10.13 4.34
N ASN A 256 9.12 10.66 5.19
CA ASN A 256 10.23 11.49 4.79
C ASN A 256 11.21 10.82 3.82
N ALA A 257 11.47 9.52 4.00
CA ALA A 257 12.51 8.81 3.27
C ALA A 257 12.00 7.91 2.14
N MET A 258 10.73 7.48 2.18
CA MET A 258 10.18 6.48 1.26
C MET A 258 8.96 6.97 0.48
N ILE A 259 8.21 7.97 0.98
CA ILE A 259 7.01 8.49 0.29
C ILE A 259 7.27 9.88 -0.31
N HIS A 260 7.84 10.79 0.47
CA HIS A 260 8.12 12.16 0.04
C HIS A 260 8.96 12.22 -1.24
N PRO A 261 10.05 11.43 -1.41
CA PRO A 261 10.81 11.38 -2.67
C PRO A 261 9.99 10.98 -3.91
N LEU A 262 8.92 10.20 -3.70
CA LEU A 262 8.06 9.68 -4.76
C LEU A 262 6.89 10.63 -5.08
N LEU A 263 6.71 11.75 -4.37
CA LEU A 263 5.63 12.71 -4.64
C LEU A 263 5.75 13.39 -6.00
N ASN A 264 6.96 13.43 -6.58
CA ASN A 264 7.22 13.91 -7.93
C ASN A 264 6.99 12.84 -9.01
N MET A 265 6.63 11.60 -8.64
CA MET A 265 6.22 10.59 -9.61
C MET A 265 4.74 10.77 -9.92
N THR A 266 4.41 10.88 -11.21
CA THR A 266 3.00 10.85 -11.64
C THR A 266 2.50 9.40 -11.51
N LEU A 267 1.40 9.20 -10.79
CA LEU A 267 0.85 7.88 -10.47
C LEU A 267 -0.62 7.79 -10.90
N ARG A 268 -1.04 6.60 -11.31
CA ARG A 268 -2.45 6.25 -11.51
C ARG A 268 -3.16 6.02 -10.18
N GLY A 269 -2.49 5.40 -9.21
CA GLY A 269 -3.06 5.09 -7.91
C GLY A 269 -2.06 4.54 -6.90
N VAL A 270 -2.53 4.36 -5.67
CA VAL A 270 -1.76 3.79 -4.56
C VAL A 270 -2.46 2.54 -4.04
N ALA A 271 -1.71 1.49 -3.71
CA ALA A 271 -2.18 0.33 -2.97
C ALA A 271 -1.59 0.32 -1.58
N TRP A 272 -2.45 0.37 -0.57
CA TRP A 272 -2.08 0.53 0.83
C TRP A 272 -2.52 -0.67 1.67
N TYR A 273 -1.55 -1.45 2.16
CA TYR A 273 -1.81 -2.57 3.09
C TYR A 273 -1.09 -2.35 4.41
N GLN A 274 -1.80 -1.74 5.35
CA GLN A 274 -1.31 -1.51 6.69
C GLN A 274 -2.45 -1.42 7.69
N GLY A 275 -2.12 -1.70 8.95
CA GLY A 275 -2.96 -1.41 10.09
C GLY A 275 -2.64 -2.29 11.28
N GLU A 276 -2.01 -3.44 11.08
CA GLU A 276 -1.85 -4.45 12.12
C GLU A 276 -1.05 -3.92 13.33
N ALA A 277 -0.10 -3.02 13.12
CA ALA A 277 0.57 -2.30 14.21
C ALA A 277 -0.40 -1.36 14.96
N ASN A 278 -1.25 -0.64 14.23
CA ASN A 278 -2.25 0.27 14.79
C ASN A 278 -3.47 -0.45 15.40
N ALA A 279 -3.61 -1.77 15.22
CA ALA A 279 -4.60 -2.52 15.99
C ALA A 279 -4.29 -2.39 17.49
N PHE A 280 -3.01 -2.23 17.83
CA PHE A 280 -2.53 -2.14 19.21
C PHE A 280 -1.90 -0.78 19.57
N LEU A 281 -1.88 0.18 18.64
CA LEU A 281 -1.34 1.52 18.82
C LEU A 281 -2.26 2.57 18.22
N HIS A 282 -2.81 3.44 19.08
CA HIS A 282 -3.70 4.54 18.68
C HIS A 282 -4.85 4.11 17.76
N THR A 283 -5.43 2.93 18.00
CA THR A 283 -6.48 2.31 17.17
C THR A 283 -7.59 3.30 16.79
N ASP A 284 -8.12 4.01 17.78
CA ASP A 284 -9.22 4.99 17.60
C ASP A 284 -8.84 6.22 16.77
N ARG A 285 -7.55 6.52 16.64
CA ARG A 285 -7.08 7.65 15.82
C ARG A 285 -6.94 7.28 14.36
N TYR A 286 -7.00 5.99 14.02
CA TYR A 286 -6.85 5.51 12.65
C TYR A 286 -7.95 6.06 11.73
N ASN A 287 -9.15 6.31 12.28
CA ASN A 287 -10.26 6.93 11.56
C ASN A 287 -9.95 8.35 11.05
N CYS A 288 -8.91 9.00 11.58
CA CYS A 288 -8.44 10.32 11.19
C CYS A 288 -7.12 10.21 10.44
N THR A 289 -6.15 9.45 10.96
CA THR A 289 -4.80 9.39 10.40
C THR A 289 -4.78 8.76 9.01
N PHE A 290 -5.66 7.80 8.73
CA PHE A 290 -5.73 7.18 7.41
C PHE A 290 -6.29 8.11 6.33
N PRO A 291 -7.47 8.75 6.50
CA PRO A 291 -7.89 9.83 5.60
C PRO A 291 -6.88 10.97 5.46
N ALA A 292 -6.20 11.35 6.55
CA ALA A 292 -5.21 12.43 6.53
C ALA A 292 -3.95 12.03 5.74
N LEU A 293 -3.52 10.77 5.82
CA LEU A 293 -2.43 10.22 5.00
C LEU A 293 -2.80 10.30 3.52
N ILE A 294 -3.97 9.78 3.16
CA ILE A 294 -4.51 9.82 1.79
C ILE A 294 -4.51 11.27 1.26
N ALA A 295 -5.06 12.20 2.04
CA ALA A 295 -5.10 13.62 1.67
C ALA A 295 -3.70 14.26 1.54
N ALA A 296 -2.72 13.82 2.33
CA ALA A 296 -1.35 14.33 2.24
C ALA A 296 -0.57 13.75 1.05
N GLN A 297 -0.94 12.55 0.59
CA GLN A 297 -0.37 11.94 -0.61
C GLN A 297 -0.84 12.66 -1.88
N GLN A 298 -2.04 13.26 -1.87
CA GLN A 298 -2.49 14.17 -2.93
C GLN A 298 -1.56 15.40 -2.96
N PRO A 299 -1.14 15.88 -4.14
CA PRO A 299 -0.23 17.02 -4.20
C PRO A 299 -0.90 18.23 -3.53
N VAL A 300 -0.22 18.88 -2.60
CA VAL A 300 -0.65 20.18 -2.10
C VAL A 300 -0.54 21.17 -3.26
N LEU A 301 -1.67 21.53 -3.84
CA LEU A 301 -1.81 22.67 -4.75
C LEU A 301 -1.38 23.94 -4.00
N GLY A 302 -0.10 24.30 -4.07
CA GLY A 302 0.39 25.52 -3.44
C GLY A 302 1.91 25.62 -3.39
N ALA A 303 2.51 26.12 -4.48
CA ALA A 303 3.55 27.17 -4.50
C ALA A 303 4.37 27.25 -5.79
N MET A 304 4.33 26.26 -6.69
CA MET A 304 5.14 26.26 -7.91
C MET A 304 4.40 25.59 -9.07
N ALA A 305 4.27 26.33 -10.18
CA ALA A 305 3.66 25.95 -11.46
C ALA A 305 2.12 25.96 -11.53
N LYS A 306 1.62 26.40 -12.69
CA LYS A 306 0.20 26.51 -13.06
C LYS A 306 -0.57 25.21 -12.71
N PRO A 307 -1.87 25.29 -12.38
CA PRO A 307 -2.68 24.12 -12.08
C PRO A 307 -2.67 23.18 -13.30
N LEU A 308 -1.98 22.04 -13.20
CA LEU A 308 -2.35 20.90 -14.03
C LEU A 308 -3.62 20.31 -13.42
N PRO A 309 -4.64 19.98 -14.23
CA PRO A 309 -5.73 19.12 -13.79
C PRO A 309 -5.15 17.72 -13.58
N GLN A 310 -4.59 17.45 -12.40
CA GLN A 310 -4.36 16.07 -11.98
C GLN A 310 -5.72 15.52 -11.57
N LEU A 311 -6.14 14.41 -12.20
CA LEU A 311 -7.30 13.65 -11.78
C LEU A 311 -7.20 13.39 -10.26
N PRO A 312 -8.33 13.37 -9.51
CA PRO A 312 -8.32 12.87 -8.14
C PRO A 312 -7.66 11.49 -8.16
N ARG A 313 -6.52 11.32 -7.46
CA ARG A 313 -5.85 10.02 -7.49
C ARG A 313 -6.70 9.02 -6.71
N PRO A 314 -7.12 7.90 -7.32
CA PRO A 314 -7.79 6.83 -6.60
C PRO A 314 -6.79 6.13 -5.68
N ASP A 315 -7.14 6.03 -4.41
CA ASP A 315 -6.33 5.37 -3.38
C ASP A 315 -6.98 4.04 -3.02
N SER A 316 -6.24 2.95 -3.02
CA SER A 316 -6.75 1.63 -2.67
C SER A 316 -6.29 1.20 -1.30
N ALA A 317 -7.23 0.74 -0.49
CA ALA A 317 -6.99 0.30 0.86
C ALA A 317 -7.22 -1.22 0.96
N LEU A 318 -6.38 -1.92 1.72
CA LEU A 318 -6.61 -3.33 2.03
C LEU A 318 -7.13 -3.45 3.46
N GLN A 319 -8.27 -4.09 3.61
CA GLN A 319 -8.81 -4.39 4.93
C GLN A 319 -7.94 -5.45 5.61
N LEU A 320 -7.70 -5.34 6.91
CA LEU A 320 -6.93 -6.35 7.63
C LEU A 320 -7.62 -7.72 7.63
N SER A 321 -6.83 -8.79 7.50
CA SER A 321 -7.32 -10.15 7.68
C SER A 321 -7.50 -10.50 9.15
N THR A 322 -8.16 -11.62 9.45
CA THR A 322 -8.41 -12.04 10.84
C THR A 322 -7.17 -12.67 11.42
N TYR A 323 -6.58 -12.01 12.44
CA TYR A 323 -5.33 -12.48 13.05
C TYR A 323 -5.54 -13.53 14.12
N ARG A 324 -6.50 -13.38 15.05
CA ARG A 324 -6.71 -14.33 16.18
C ARG A 324 -8.12 -14.92 16.17
N ARG A 325 -8.20 -16.24 16.17
CA ARG A 325 -9.48 -16.97 16.31
C ARG A 325 -9.95 -16.94 17.75
N GLN A 326 -11.25 -16.69 17.95
CA GLN A 326 -11.92 -16.72 19.26
C GLN A 326 -11.25 -15.81 20.32
N ASN A 327 -10.65 -14.70 19.87
CA ASN A 327 -10.09 -13.70 20.77
C ASN A 327 -11.18 -12.66 21.09
N PRO A 328 -11.49 -12.39 22.38
CA PRO A 328 -12.44 -11.34 22.75
C PRO A 328 -11.92 -9.92 22.45
N ASP A 329 -10.63 -9.76 22.14
CA ASP A 329 -10.03 -8.51 21.70
C ASP A 329 -10.60 -8.06 20.35
N ASP A 330 -11.31 -6.94 20.37
CA ASP A 330 -11.97 -6.34 19.21
C ASP A 330 -11.08 -5.35 18.44
N SER A 331 -9.79 -5.20 18.80
CA SER A 331 -8.86 -4.25 18.18
C SER A 331 -8.83 -4.32 16.66
N PHE A 332 -8.74 -5.52 16.08
CA PHE A 332 -8.77 -5.71 14.62
C PHE A 332 -10.14 -5.35 14.04
N ALA A 333 -11.24 -5.65 14.74
CA ALA A 333 -12.59 -5.30 14.28
C ALA A 333 -12.79 -3.78 14.28
N ARG A 334 -12.39 -3.10 15.36
CA ARG A 334 -12.40 -1.63 15.49
C ARG A 334 -11.52 -0.99 14.43
N LEU A 335 -10.31 -1.50 14.23
CA LEU A 335 -9.42 -0.96 13.23
C LEU A 335 -9.99 -1.11 11.80
N ARG A 336 -10.60 -2.25 11.46
CA ARG A 336 -11.28 -2.42 10.17
C ARG A 336 -12.41 -1.41 9.96
N TRP A 337 -13.14 -1.07 11.02
CA TRP A 337 -14.12 0.01 10.99
C TRP A 337 -13.44 1.35 10.70
N HIS A 338 -12.35 1.66 11.40
CA HIS A 338 -11.56 2.87 11.19
C HIS A 338 -10.89 2.96 9.80
N GLN A 339 -10.57 1.83 9.15
CA GLN A 339 -10.10 1.78 7.75
C GLN A 339 -11.15 2.32 6.77
N THR A 340 -12.41 2.45 7.17
CA THR A 340 -13.49 3.08 6.39
C THR A 340 -13.79 4.52 6.84
N ALA A 341 -12.92 5.12 7.66
CA ALA A 341 -13.16 6.43 8.30
C ALA A 341 -14.46 6.46 9.14
N ASP A 342 -14.83 5.31 9.72
CA ASP A 342 -16.04 5.06 10.51
C ASP A 342 -17.36 5.15 9.74
N MET A 343 -17.30 5.03 8.40
CA MET A 343 -18.49 5.10 7.54
C MET A 343 -19.01 3.72 7.13
N GLY A 344 -18.28 2.65 7.41
CA GLY A 344 -18.61 1.26 7.07
C GLY A 344 -18.44 0.87 5.60
N VAL A 345 -18.22 1.83 4.71
CA VAL A 345 -18.06 1.63 3.26
C VAL A 345 -17.04 2.61 2.68
N VAL A 346 -16.39 2.23 1.58
CA VAL A 346 -15.61 3.13 0.72
C VAL A 346 -15.99 2.88 -0.76
N PRO A 347 -15.98 3.90 -1.63
CA PRO A 347 -15.65 5.30 -1.33
C PRO A 347 -16.72 5.95 -0.43
N ASN A 348 -16.33 7.00 0.28
CA ASN A 348 -17.25 7.77 1.12
C ASN A 348 -16.85 9.25 1.13
N ALA A 349 -17.64 10.11 1.80
CA ALA A 349 -17.41 11.55 1.82
C ALA A 349 -16.05 11.99 2.39
N ARG A 350 -15.42 11.17 3.25
CA ARG A 350 -14.10 11.46 3.85
C ARG A 350 -12.94 10.90 3.03
N MET A 351 -13.21 9.90 2.19
CA MET A 351 -12.23 9.21 1.34
C MET A 351 -12.82 9.01 -0.06
N PRO A 352 -13.01 10.11 -0.81
CA PRO A 352 -13.50 10.04 -2.18
C PRO A 352 -12.44 9.38 -3.08
N GLY A 353 -12.86 8.52 -4.01
CA GLY A 353 -11.92 7.80 -4.88
C GLY A 353 -11.23 6.60 -4.23
N THR A 354 -11.62 6.23 -3.00
CA THR A 354 -11.08 5.06 -2.31
C THR A 354 -11.90 3.80 -2.55
N PHE A 355 -11.24 2.67 -2.75
CA PHE A 355 -11.87 1.35 -2.74
C PHE A 355 -11.12 0.40 -1.79
N MET A 356 -11.81 -0.65 -1.34
CA MET A 356 -11.28 -1.57 -0.34
C MET A 356 -11.37 -3.02 -0.79
N ALA A 357 -10.24 -3.73 -0.71
CA ALA A 357 -10.24 -5.19 -0.75
C ALA A 357 -10.48 -5.72 0.67
N VAL A 358 -11.65 -6.33 0.88
CA VAL A 358 -11.97 -7.06 2.11
C VAL A 358 -11.04 -8.27 2.21
N ALA A 359 -10.46 -8.54 3.38
CA ALA A 359 -9.61 -9.72 3.61
C ALA A 359 -9.97 -10.46 4.91
N MET A 360 -11.07 -10.09 5.57
CA MET A 360 -11.46 -10.63 6.87
C MET A 360 -11.73 -12.15 6.85
N ASP A 361 -12.15 -12.66 5.69
CA ASP A 361 -12.46 -14.06 5.37
C ASP A 361 -11.24 -14.87 4.92
N LEU A 362 -10.10 -14.22 4.72
CA LEU A 362 -8.87 -14.84 4.22
C LEU A 362 -7.90 -15.21 5.35
N CYS A 363 -8.41 -15.68 6.48
CA CYS A 363 -7.57 -16.17 7.57
C CYS A 363 -6.79 -17.43 7.14
N ASP A 364 -5.54 -17.56 7.57
CA ASP A 364 -4.68 -18.71 7.27
C ASP A 364 -4.04 -19.21 8.56
N GLU A 365 -4.66 -20.19 9.20
CA GLU A 365 -4.14 -20.80 10.45
C GLU A 365 -2.82 -21.55 10.21
N HIS A 366 -2.55 -21.94 8.98
CA HIS A 366 -1.39 -22.77 8.63
C HIS A 366 -0.22 -21.96 8.07
N SER A 367 -0.38 -20.65 7.89
CA SER A 367 0.73 -19.80 7.44
C SER A 367 1.92 -19.92 8.42
N PRO A 368 3.14 -20.16 7.91
CA PRO A 368 4.33 -20.24 8.73
C PRO A 368 4.82 -18.85 9.19
N TYR A 369 4.25 -17.78 8.64
CA TYR A 369 4.71 -16.41 8.87
C TYR A 369 3.93 -15.77 10.04
N GLY A 370 4.63 -15.11 10.97
CA GLY A 370 3.98 -14.29 12.01
C GLY A 370 3.15 -15.05 13.06
N ARG A 371 3.50 -16.31 13.39
CA ARG A 371 2.96 -17.02 14.56
C ARG A 371 3.68 -16.60 15.84
N ARG A 372 2.94 -16.28 16.90
CA ARG A 372 3.51 -16.23 18.27
C ARG A 372 3.76 -17.66 18.76
N VAL A 373 5.01 -18.04 18.96
CA VAL A 373 5.35 -19.25 19.73
C VAL A 373 5.15 -18.92 21.20
N SER A 374 4.15 -19.51 21.84
CA SER A 374 3.97 -19.46 23.29
C SER A 374 4.93 -20.48 23.93
N GLY A 375 6.13 -20.03 24.27
CA GLY A 375 7.12 -20.83 24.99
C GLY A 375 8.47 -20.14 24.95
N GLY A 376 8.91 -19.56 26.07
CA GLY A 376 10.24 -18.99 26.20
C GLY A 376 11.32 -20.05 26.04
N GLY A 377 12.38 -19.74 25.31
CA GLY A 377 13.54 -20.59 25.11
C GLY A 377 14.13 -20.38 23.73
N GLU A 378 15.42 -20.10 23.68
CA GLU A 378 16.21 -19.74 22.51
C GLU A 378 16.12 -20.75 21.34
N GLY A 379 16.31 -20.21 20.13
CA GLY A 379 16.55 -20.85 18.84
C GLY A 379 16.53 -22.39 18.77
N VAL A 380 15.43 -22.95 18.26
CA VAL A 380 15.46 -24.24 17.56
C VAL A 380 14.51 -24.17 16.36
N GLU A 381 15.10 -24.28 15.17
CA GLU A 381 14.43 -24.60 13.92
C GLU A 381 13.82 -26.00 14.05
N THR A 382 12.56 -26.10 14.48
CA THR A 382 11.87 -27.40 14.58
C THR A 382 11.25 -27.73 13.23
N LYS A 383 11.92 -28.63 12.49
CA LYS A 383 11.27 -29.45 11.47
C LYS A 383 10.05 -30.11 12.12
N LEU A 384 8.85 -29.80 11.61
CA LEU A 384 7.63 -30.51 11.99
C LEU A 384 7.71 -31.96 11.47
N SER A 385 8.19 -32.87 12.31
CA SER A 385 7.86 -34.29 12.21
C SER A 385 6.73 -34.58 13.19
N ASP A 386 5.70 -35.23 12.66
CA ASP A 386 4.55 -35.88 13.31
C ASP A 386 4.61 -36.01 14.84
N THR A 387 3.63 -35.45 15.55
CA THR A 387 2.73 -36.18 16.47
C THR A 387 1.85 -35.23 17.31
N ASN A 388 0.57 -35.61 17.41
CA ASN A 388 -0.48 -35.20 18.36
C ASN A 388 -1.50 -34.10 17.91
N PRO A 389 -2.75 -34.47 17.53
CA PRO A 389 -3.75 -33.54 16.96
C PRO A 389 -4.48 -32.64 17.98
N THR A 390 -4.21 -32.73 19.28
CA THR A 390 -5.06 -32.13 20.33
C THR A 390 -4.54 -30.82 20.94
N SER A 391 -3.41 -30.29 20.46
CA SER A 391 -2.84 -28.99 20.89
C SER A 391 -3.12 -27.83 19.92
N LEU A 392 -3.88 -28.08 18.85
CA LEU A 392 -4.04 -27.18 17.70
C LEU A 392 -4.98 -25.96 17.89
N LEU A 393 -5.44 -25.67 19.11
CA LEU A 393 -6.61 -24.79 19.28
C LEU A 393 -6.36 -23.27 19.28
N PHE A 394 -5.12 -22.77 19.18
CA PHE A 394 -4.85 -21.31 19.20
C PHE A 394 -3.71 -20.84 18.29
N LEU A 395 -3.63 -21.33 17.05
CA LEU A 395 -2.64 -20.87 16.08
C LEU A 395 -3.34 -20.18 14.90
N SER A 396 -3.21 -18.87 14.82
CA SER A 396 -3.60 -18.11 13.63
C SER A 396 -2.52 -17.09 13.30
N SER A 397 -2.23 -16.97 12.00
CA SER A 397 -1.14 -16.14 11.49
C SER A 397 -1.64 -14.75 11.13
N ILE A 398 -0.79 -13.75 11.40
CA ILE A 398 -1.03 -12.35 10.99
C ILE A 398 -0.76 -12.13 9.49
N HIS A 399 -0.16 -13.12 8.81
CA HIS A 399 0.34 -13.06 7.44
C HIS A 399 -0.30 -14.16 6.58
N PRO A 400 -1.55 -13.98 6.12
CA PRO A 400 -2.19 -14.99 5.28
C PRO A 400 -1.51 -15.11 3.92
N ARG A 401 -1.37 -16.36 3.44
CA ARG A 401 -0.71 -16.66 2.16
C ARG A 401 -1.60 -16.46 0.94
N ASP A 402 -2.92 -16.36 1.12
CA ASP A 402 -3.84 -16.04 0.03
C ASP A 402 -3.80 -14.54 -0.30
N LYS A 403 -2.83 -14.19 -1.15
CA LYS A 403 -2.73 -12.84 -1.73
C LYS A 403 -3.42 -12.74 -3.09
N GLN A 404 -3.82 -13.86 -3.69
CA GLN A 404 -4.51 -13.87 -4.97
C GLN A 404 -5.91 -13.29 -4.85
N ASN A 405 -6.70 -13.73 -3.86
CA ASN A 405 -8.03 -13.17 -3.62
C ASN A 405 -7.96 -11.69 -3.22
N VAL A 406 -6.98 -11.33 -2.38
CA VAL A 406 -6.71 -9.93 -2.00
C VAL A 406 -6.46 -9.06 -3.25
N ALA A 407 -5.49 -9.46 -4.08
CA ALA A 407 -5.12 -8.70 -5.27
C ALA A 407 -6.22 -8.70 -6.34
N HIS A 408 -7.00 -9.78 -6.46
CA HIS A 408 -8.13 -9.85 -7.38
C HIS A 408 -9.21 -8.83 -6.99
N ARG A 409 -9.59 -8.78 -5.69
CA ARG A 409 -10.52 -7.79 -5.15
C ARG A 409 -10.03 -6.36 -5.34
N LEU A 410 -8.73 -6.12 -5.16
CA LEU A 410 -8.12 -4.81 -5.47
C LEU A 410 -8.25 -4.46 -6.95
N HIS A 411 -7.92 -5.39 -7.85
CA HIS A 411 -8.00 -5.16 -9.29
C HIS A 411 -9.44 -4.80 -9.72
N LEU A 412 -10.45 -5.49 -9.19
CA LEU A 412 -11.85 -5.18 -9.49
C LEU A 412 -12.23 -3.78 -8.98
N GLY A 413 -11.83 -3.42 -7.76
CA GLY A 413 -12.06 -2.09 -7.22
C GLY A 413 -11.32 -0.99 -7.97
N ALA A 414 -10.10 -1.26 -8.44
CA ALA A 414 -9.36 -0.36 -9.30
C ALA A 414 -10.15 -0.12 -10.58
N ARG A 415 -10.58 -1.16 -11.29
CA ARG A 415 -11.35 -1.02 -12.53
C ARG A 415 -12.64 -0.24 -12.34
N ALA A 416 -13.39 -0.51 -11.28
CA ALA A 416 -14.63 0.20 -11.00
C ALA A 416 -14.40 1.67 -10.64
N VAL A 417 -13.44 1.97 -9.75
CA VAL A 417 -13.26 3.32 -9.18
C VAL A 417 -12.19 4.13 -9.90
N ALA A 418 -11.02 3.57 -10.13
CA ALA A 418 -9.89 4.24 -10.79
C ALA A 418 -10.03 4.32 -12.31
N TYR A 419 -10.68 3.32 -12.93
CA TYR A 419 -10.91 3.28 -14.38
C TYR A 419 -12.35 3.61 -14.79
N GLY A 420 -13.27 3.73 -13.84
CA GLY A 420 -14.64 4.18 -14.08
C GLY A 420 -15.52 3.14 -14.78
N GLU A 421 -15.20 1.84 -14.67
CA GLU A 421 -16.03 0.76 -15.21
C GLU A 421 -17.33 0.62 -14.41
N LYS A 422 -18.45 1.07 -14.99
CA LYS A 422 -19.72 1.27 -14.26
C LYS A 422 -20.46 -0.02 -13.88
N ASP A 423 -20.34 -1.06 -14.69
CA ASP A 423 -21.11 -2.30 -14.52
C ASP A 423 -20.31 -3.41 -13.84
N LEU A 424 -19.13 -3.08 -13.30
CA LEU A 424 -18.26 -4.03 -12.63
C LEU A 424 -18.64 -4.18 -11.16
N VAL A 425 -19.12 -5.36 -10.78
CA VAL A 425 -19.35 -5.70 -9.37
C VAL A 425 -18.03 -6.04 -8.71
N PHE A 426 -17.59 -5.21 -7.76
CA PHE A 426 -16.33 -5.41 -7.02
C PHE A 426 -16.52 -5.47 -5.50
N GLN A 427 -17.74 -5.26 -5.02
CA GLN A 427 -18.10 -5.32 -3.61
C GLN A 427 -19.30 -6.23 -3.40
N GLY A 428 -19.35 -6.85 -2.21
CA GLY A 428 -20.51 -7.62 -1.79
C GLY A 428 -21.72 -6.72 -1.51
N PRO A 429 -22.91 -7.33 -1.31
CA PRO A 429 -24.10 -6.59 -0.93
C PRO A 429 -23.91 -5.89 0.42
N TYR A 430 -24.22 -4.60 0.49
CA TYR A 430 -24.20 -3.84 1.75
C TYR A 430 -25.60 -3.74 2.34
N PRO A 431 -25.76 -3.96 3.66
CA PRO A 431 -27.05 -3.76 4.31
C PRO A 431 -27.40 -2.27 4.34
N THR A 432 -28.66 -1.95 4.05
CA THR A 432 -29.23 -0.61 4.20
C THR A 432 -29.58 -0.28 5.64
N ARG A 433 -29.73 -1.29 6.49
CA ARG A 433 -30.02 -1.13 7.92
C ARG A 433 -29.49 -2.32 8.73
N ALA A 434 -28.95 -2.04 9.91
CA ALA A 434 -28.61 -3.04 10.92
C ALA A 434 -29.25 -2.64 12.26
N VAL A 435 -30.04 -3.54 12.86
CA VAL A 435 -30.70 -3.30 14.16
C VAL A 435 -30.36 -4.43 15.12
N LEU A 436 -29.74 -4.09 16.24
CA LEU A 436 -29.47 -5.03 17.33
C LEU A 436 -30.67 -5.06 18.29
N GLU A 437 -31.42 -6.17 18.29
CA GLU A 437 -32.46 -6.46 19.27
C GLU A 437 -31.82 -7.11 20.51
N VAL A 438 -31.31 -6.26 21.42
CA VAL A 438 -30.54 -6.68 22.60
C VAL A 438 -31.29 -7.70 23.47
N THR A 439 -32.60 -7.53 23.67
CA THR A 439 -33.42 -8.40 24.52
C THR A 439 -33.55 -9.83 23.98
N ARG A 440 -33.41 -10.00 22.66
CA ARG A 440 -33.51 -11.30 21.98
C ARG A 440 -32.18 -11.82 21.48
N GLY A 441 -31.11 -11.02 21.59
CA GLY A 441 -29.79 -11.34 21.06
C GLY A 441 -29.78 -11.47 19.53
N LEU A 442 -30.68 -10.77 18.81
CA LEU A 442 -30.81 -10.86 17.36
C LEU A 442 -30.22 -9.62 16.68
N LEU A 443 -29.55 -9.82 15.54
CA LEU A 443 -29.11 -8.75 14.65
C LEU A 443 -29.94 -8.83 13.35
N ASN A 444 -30.82 -7.86 13.15
CA ASN A 444 -31.61 -7.75 11.94
C ASN A 444 -30.87 -6.90 10.90
N LEU A 445 -30.51 -7.52 9.79
CA LEU A 445 -29.90 -6.86 8.63
C LEU A 445 -30.95 -6.71 7.53
N THR A 446 -31.14 -5.49 7.04
CA THR A 446 -32.01 -5.19 5.89
C THR A 446 -31.14 -4.87 4.69
N TYR A 447 -31.51 -5.38 3.52
CA TYR A 447 -30.86 -5.11 2.26
C TYR A 447 -31.89 -4.61 1.25
N SER A 448 -31.47 -3.76 0.32
CA SER A 448 -32.34 -3.20 -0.73
C SER A 448 -32.56 -4.12 -1.92
N GLN A 449 -31.78 -5.20 -2.02
CA GLN A 449 -31.78 -6.12 -3.14
C GLN A 449 -32.11 -7.54 -2.68
N GLU A 450 -32.52 -8.38 -3.63
CA GLU A 450 -32.73 -9.81 -3.38
C GLU A 450 -31.38 -10.51 -3.19
N LEU A 451 -31.32 -11.40 -2.21
CA LEU A 451 -30.08 -12.01 -1.76
C LEU A 451 -30.26 -13.49 -1.53
N VAL A 452 -29.17 -14.22 -1.74
CA VAL A 452 -29.03 -15.60 -1.34
C VAL A 452 -28.18 -15.60 -0.07
N CYS A 453 -28.79 -15.94 1.05
CA CYS A 453 -28.08 -16.23 2.29
C CYS A 453 -27.67 -17.70 2.28
N ARG A 454 -26.38 -17.96 2.45
CA ARG A 454 -25.83 -19.32 2.52
C ARG A 454 -25.18 -19.52 3.87
N GLN A 455 -25.67 -20.50 4.61
CA GLN A 455 -25.00 -20.94 5.81
C GLN A 455 -23.72 -21.68 5.42
N ARG A 456 -22.55 -21.19 5.86
CA ARG A 456 -21.29 -21.92 5.67
C ARG A 456 -21.16 -23.05 6.68
N ASP A 457 -21.42 -22.74 7.95
CA ASP A 457 -21.41 -23.68 9.05
C ASP A 457 -22.30 -23.18 10.22
N THR A 458 -22.20 -23.81 11.39
CA THR A 458 -23.00 -23.42 12.58
C THR A 458 -22.64 -22.06 13.17
N ARG A 459 -21.56 -21.42 12.70
CA ARG A 459 -21.00 -20.16 13.22
C ARG A 459 -20.85 -19.08 12.14
N ALA A 460 -20.96 -19.42 10.87
CA ALA A 460 -20.74 -18.49 9.76
C ALA A 460 -21.80 -18.63 8.67
N PHE A 461 -22.15 -17.49 8.07
CA PHE A 461 -22.99 -17.38 6.88
C PHE A 461 -22.40 -16.36 5.91
N GLU A 462 -22.79 -16.46 4.65
CA GLU A 462 -22.44 -15.53 3.58
C GLU A 462 -23.73 -15.02 2.93
N VAL A 463 -23.68 -13.79 2.43
CA VAL A 463 -24.81 -13.12 1.78
C VAL A 463 -24.37 -12.65 0.41
N CYS A 464 -25.08 -13.09 -0.63
CA CYS A 464 -24.65 -12.97 -2.01
C CYS A 464 -25.79 -12.51 -2.90
N CYS A 465 -25.47 -11.83 -4.00
CA CYS A 465 -26.47 -11.35 -4.95
C CYS A 465 -27.19 -12.54 -5.62
N SER A 466 -28.50 -12.43 -5.84
CA SER A 466 -29.36 -13.56 -6.28
C SER A 466 -29.07 -14.13 -7.67
N ASN A 467 -28.33 -13.40 -8.52
CA ASN A 467 -28.10 -13.75 -9.92
C ASN A 467 -26.94 -14.73 -10.20
N GLN A 468 -26.36 -15.40 -9.20
CA GLN A 468 -25.27 -16.37 -9.45
C GLN A 468 -25.56 -17.77 -8.89
N SER A 469 -25.66 -18.75 -9.81
CA SER A 469 -25.80 -20.19 -9.54
C SER A 469 -24.51 -20.86 -9.02
N SER A 470 -23.42 -20.10 -8.88
CA SER A 470 -22.12 -20.51 -8.34
C SER A 470 -22.08 -20.38 -6.81
N PRO A 471 -21.05 -20.85 -6.08
CA PRO A 471 -20.69 -20.33 -4.75
C PRO A 471 -20.74 -18.80 -4.71
N CYS A 472 -20.67 -18.18 -3.54
CA CYS A 472 -20.25 -16.79 -3.43
C CYS A 472 -18.80 -16.68 -3.92
N GLY A 473 -18.62 -16.83 -5.22
CA GLY A 473 -17.37 -16.83 -5.94
C GLY A 473 -17.00 -15.39 -6.19
N TRP A 474 -15.76 -15.07 -5.87
CA TRP A 474 -15.13 -13.85 -6.34
C TRP A 474 -14.52 -14.16 -7.69
#